data_AF-A0A100WCA2-F1
#
_entry.id   AF-A0A100WCA2-F1
#
_cell.length_a   1.000
_cell.length_b   1.000
_cell.length_c   1.000
_cell.angle_alpha   90.00
_cell.angle_beta   90.00
_cell.angle_gamma   90.00
#
_symmetry.space_group_name_H-M   'P 1'
#
loop_
_entity.id
_entity.type
_entity.pdbx_description
1 polymer ?
#
loop_
_entity_poly.entity_id
_entity_poly.type
_entity_poly.pdbx_seq_one_letter_code
_entity_poly.pdbx_strand_id
1 'polypeptide(L)' 'MPDVRGRFWFDVARQLQAWGWSGSLLKGSDVHGSGYAPGQIVTQDPEPGERIAMNGMITLQFAGSD' A
#
# COMPACT_ATOMS: atom_id res chain seq x y z
N MET A 1 11.16 -0.73 -0.11
CA MET A 1 9.71 -0.61 -0.33
C MET A 1 9.52 -0.09 -1.75
N PRO A 2 8.81 -0.82 -2.65
CA PRO A 2 8.49 -0.30 -3.98
C PRO A 2 7.48 0.86 -3.91
N ASP A 3 7.39 1.66 -4.98
CA ASP A 3 6.26 2.57 -5.18
C ASP A 3 5.02 1.75 -5.58
N VAL A 4 3.95 1.86 -4.80
CA VAL A 4 2.72 1.09 -4.94
C VAL A 4 1.48 1.98 -5.15
N ARG A 5 1.67 3.30 -5.20
CA ARG A 5 0.58 4.26 -5.42
C ARG A 5 -0.08 4.01 -6.79
N GLY A 6 -1.40 4.18 -6.85
CA GLY A 6 -2.21 3.89 -8.03
C GLY A 6 -2.39 2.39 -8.33
N ARG A 7 -1.90 1.48 -7.47
CA ARG A 7 -2.14 0.03 -7.62
C ARG A 7 -3.19 -0.46 -6.63
N PHE A 8 -3.77 -1.61 -6.91
CA PHE A 8 -4.68 -2.29 -5.99
C PHE A 8 -3.89 -3.14 -4.98
N TRP A 9 -4.33 -3.12 -3.71
CA TRP A 9 -3.67 -3.87 -2.64
C TRP A 9 -3.55 -5.36 -2.94
N PHE A 10 -4.56 -5.98 -3.56
CA PHE A 10 -4.54 -7.41 -3.85
C PHE A 10 -3.31 -7.83 -4.68
N ASP A 11 -2.96 -7.07 -5.71
CA ASP A 11 -1.81 -7.35 -6.56
C ASP A 11 -0.49 -7.02 -5.86
N VAL A 12 -0.47 -5.91 -5.12
CA VAL A 12 0.71 -5.48 -4.36
C VAL A 12 1.06 -6.48 -3.27
N ALA A 13 0.07 -6.94 -2.49
CA ALA A 13 0.25 -7.90 -1.41
C ALA A 13 0.85 -9.21 -1.92
N ARG A 14 0.33 -9.74 -3.03
CA ARG A 14 0.86 -10.96 -3.66
C ARG A 14 2.31 -10.80 -4.10
N GLN A 15 2.67 -9.64 -4.66
CA GLN A 15 4.04 -9.35 -5.08
C GLN A 15 4.98 -9.24 -3.88
N LEU A 16 4.58 -8.53 -2.83
CA LEU A 16 5.37 -8.39 -1.59
C LEU A 16 5.59 -9.75 -0.92
N GLN A 17 4.55 -10.60 -0.85
CA GLN A 17 4.64 -11.97 -0.34
C GLN A 17 5.59 -12.83 -1.17
N ALA A 18 5.56 -12.72 -2.50
CA ALA A 18 6.50 -13.42 -3.38
C ALA A 18 7.97 -12.98 -3.15
N TRP A 19 8.19 -11.77 -2.62
CA TRP A 19 9.51 -11.27 -2.21
C TRP A 19 9.86 -11.58 -0.75
N GLY A 20 9.03 -12.35 -0.05
CA GLY A 20 9.27 -12.80 1.32
C GLY A 20 8.76 -11.85 2.40
N TRP A 21 7.97 -10.83 2.05
CA TRP A 21 7.30 -10.01 3.07
C TRP A 21 6.13 -10.77 3.69
N SER A 22 6.10 -10.83 5.01
CA SER A 22 5.12 -11.54 5.84
C SER A 22 4.58 -10.68 6.99
N GLY A 23 4.77 -9.36 6.89
CA GLY A 23 4.32 -8.40 7.88
C GLY A 23 2.81 -8.13 7.85
N SER A 24 2.42 -7.07 8.53
CA SER A 24 1.03 -6.63 8.66
C SER A 24 0.75 -5.38 7.85
N LEU A 25 -0.44 -5.30 7.27
CA LEU A 25 -0.97 -4.05 6.72
C LEU A 25 -1.74 -3.30 7.81
N LEU A 26 -1.39 -2.03 8.02
CA LEU A 26 -2.22 -1.06 8.70
C LEU A 26 -2.98 -0.24 7.65
N LYS A 27 -4.30 -0.38 7.59
CA LYS A 27 -5.15 0.44 6.73
C LYS A 27 -5.43 1.77 7.44
N GLY A 28 -5.05 2.90 6.84
CA GLY A 28 -5.46 4.23 7.25
C GLY A 28 -6.83 4.62 6.69
N SER A 29 -7.32 5.82 7.04
CA SER A 29 -8.57 6.37 6.51
C SER A 29 -8.52 6.49 4.98
N ASP A 30 -9.67 6.26 4.34
CA ASP A 30 -9.79 6.44 2.89
C ASP A 30 -9.62 7.93 2.51
N VAL A 31 -9.08 8.17 1.33
CA VAL A 31 -8.78 9.51 0.78
C VAL A 31 -9.75 9.80 -0.36
N HIS A 32 -10.54 10.86 -0.18
CA HIS A 32 -11.50 11.35 -1.16
C HIS A 32 -10.86 12.37 -2.11
N GLY A 33 -11.33 12.45 -3.36
CA GLY A 33 -10.80 13.40 -4.34
C GLY A 33 -9.32 13.20 -4.69
N SER A 34 -8.79 11.99 -4.51
CA SER A 34 -7.37 11.67 -4.75
C SER A 34 -6.96 11.61 -6.22
N GLY A 35 -7.95 11.58 -7.14
CA GLY A 35 -7.73 11.37 -8.58
C GLY A 35 -7.44 9.91 -8.97
N TYR A 36 -7.30 9.01 -7.99
CA TYR A 36 -7.20 7.57 -8.23
C TYR A 36 -8.57 6.91 -8.26
N ALA A 37 -8.65 5.73 -8.87
CA ALA A 37 -9.85 4.92 -8.88
C ALA A 37 -10.13 4.36 -7.46
N PRO A 38 -11.41 4.21 -7.04
CA PRO A 38 -11.76 3.66 -5.74
C PRO A 38 -11.04 2.34 -5.44
N GLY A 39 -10.45 2.24 -4.25
CA GLY A 39 -9.68 1.06 -3.81
C GLY A 39 -8.22 1.00 -4.28
N GLN A 40 -7.75 1.95 -5.10
CA GLN A 40 -6.32 2.10 -5.36
C GLN A 40 -5.59 2.73 -4.16
N ILE A 41 -4.31 2.41 -4.01
CA ILE A 41 -3.45 2.96 -2.97
C ILE A 41 -3.13 4.43 -3.30
N VAL A 42 -3.33 5.32 -2.33
CA VAL A 42 -3.10 6.77 -2.47
C VAL A 42 -1.81 7.17 -1.79
N THR A 43 -1.59 6.69 -0.56
CA THR A 43 -0.38 6.93 0.22
C THR A 43 0.21 5.60 0.68
N GLN A 44 1.52 5.62 0.91
CA GLN A 44 2.25 4.49 1.46
C GLN A 44 3.24 4.97 2.50
N ASP A 45 3.44 4.14 3.52
CA ASP A 45 4.55 4.20 4.46
C ASP A 45 4.97 2.74 4.74
N PRO A 46 6.24 2.35 4.58
CA PRO A 46 7.41 3.19 4.24
C PRO A 46 7.36 3.85 2.86
N GLU A 47 8.12 4.93 2.69
CA GLU A 47 8.24 5.66 1.42
C GLU A 47 8.97 4.82 0.34
N PRO A 48 8.76 5.11 -0.96
CA PRO A 48 9.47 4.42 -2.02
C PRO A 48 11.00 4.49 -1.85
N GLY A 49 11.65 3.33 -1.90
CA GLY A 49 13.09 3.19 -1.70
C GLY A 49 13.53 2.94 -0.25
N GLU A 50 12.66 3.18 0.74
CA GLU A 50 12.99 2.90 2.14
C GLU A 50 13.11 1.40 2.41
N ARG A 51 13.95 1.04 3.38
CA ARG A 51 14.10 -0.35 3.79
C ARG A 51 12.94 -0.74 4.71
N ILE A 52 12.38 -1.92 4.47
CA ILE A 52 11.38 -2.52 5.33
C ILE A 52 11.87 -3.90 5.76
N ALA A 53 11.64 -4.27 7.03
CA ALA A 53 11.87 -5.63 7.49
C ALA A 53 10.92 -6.61 6.79
N MET A 54 11.31 -7.88 6.64
CA MET A 54 10.46 -8.90 6.01
C MET A 54 9.12 -9.06 6.75
N ASN A 55 9.08 -8.86 8.07
CA ASN A 55 7.87 -8.86 8.88
C ASN A 55 7.40 -7.45 9.26
N GLY A 56 7.94 -6.41 8.63
CA GLY A 56 7.65 -5.02 8.96
C GLY A 56 6.21 -4.61 8.62
N MET A 57 5.65 -3.68 9.38
CA MET A 57 4.35 -3.11 9.09
C MET A 57 4.41 -2.16 7.90
N ILE A 58 3.38 -2.19 7.06
CA ILE A 58 3.15 -1.20 5.98
C ILE A 58 1.85 -0.48 6.31
N THR A 59 1.85 0.84 6.23
CA THR A 59 0.64 1.66 6.34
C THR A 59 0.23 2.14 4.96
N LEU A 60 -1.02 1.88 4.56
CA LEU A 60 -1.56 2.36 3.28
C LEU A 60 -2.88 3.09 3.51
N GLN A 61 -3.12 4.14 2.73
CA GLN A 61 -4.45 4.73 2.56
C GLN A 61 -4.96 4.47 1.15
N PHE A 62 -6.27 4.37 1.00
CA PHE A 62 -6.92 3.97 -0.25
C PHE A 62 -7.86 5.06 -0.74
N ALA A 63 -8.06 5.12 -2.05
CA ALA A 63 -9.03 6.03 -2.64
C ALA A 63 -10.43 5.61 -2.20
N GLY A 64 -11.18 6.54 -1.63
CA GLY A 64 -12.58 6.35 -1.29
C GLY A 64 -13.44 6.19 -2.55
N SER A 65 -14.57 5.51 -2.42
CA SER A 65 -15.67 5.65 -3.39
C SER A 65 -16.36 6.97 -3.10
N ASP A 66 -16.07 7.99 -3.91
CA ASP A 66 -16.79 9.26 -3.91
C ASP A 66 -18.24 9.09 -4.41
#